data_AF-A0A2Y9TYW0-F1
#
_entry.id   AF-A0A2Y9TYW0-F1
#
_cell.length_a   1.000
_cell.length_b   1.000
_cell.length_c   1.000
_cell.angle_alpha   90.00
_cell.angle_beta   90.00
_cell.angle_gamma   90.00
#
_symmetry.space_group_name_H-M   'P 1'
#
loop_
_entity.id
_entity.type
_entity.pdbx_description
1 polymer ?
#
loop_
_entity_poly.entity_id
_entity_poly.type
_entity_poly.pdbx_seq_one_letter_code
_entity_poly.pdbx_strand_id
1 'polypeptide(L)'
;MNINFIDNSYDSTPAFSGEGVPGSMITLFDNGRMIGETLVGEDGLWNLSANALPEGIHNLSIHGMDSFGNNNFMFGSTVIEVGTTSQPQPEVQPQPQPQPHPQPQPEPSRALVTPIITGVYDHMGADVGNVASGASTDDARPVISGTGTAGDVVIVYTNDSNGKHEIGQAVVDAEGNWNVRPYGFAALEVGENQLTVVAVDPAVGVLSEASAPYTLVLEAFNPAPVHGEVMQGTAGDDLFAHVGEGDQVLAGAGNDVINLQSLDFALVDGGEGTDTVALSTQYANLYLSAVQEKLTSVEIFDLGAGHNTITVSMHDVLRMGSEELSVHGDKKALVINGEDGSTVAIENVREQWQQSGGQDSQWTVSQHDYQYAGNTYNVWTIGNSSVELLVENTVNTIIM
;
A
#
# COMPACT_ATOMS: atom_id res chain seq x y z
N MET A 1 -14.67 -8.57 -18.20
CA MET A 1 -13.34 -9.03 -18.65
C MET A 1 -13.50 -10.38 -19.30
N ASN A 2 -12.88 -10.62 -20.45
CA ASN A 2 -12.79 -11.95 -21.06
C ASN A 2 -11.38 -12.49 -20.81
N ILE A 3 -11.26 -13.78 -20.48
CA ILE A 3 -9.99 -14.43 -20.19
C ILE A 3 -9.72 -15.48 -21.27
N ASN A 4 -8.53 -15.45 -21.84
CA ASN A 4 -8.05 -16.49 -22.74
C ASN A 4 -6.95 -17.28 -22.05
N PHE A 5 -7.28 -18.53 -21.71
CA PHE A 5 -6.28 -19.50 -21.30
C PHE A 5 -5.55 -19.98 -22.54
N ILE A 6 -4.26 -19.65 -22.68
CA ILE A 6 -3.41 -20.33 -23.65
C ILE A 6 -2.93 -21.61 -22.95
N ASP A 7 -3.79 -22.63 -22.97
CA ASP A 7 -3.46 -23.97 -22.49
C ASP A 7 -2.53 -24.66 -23.48
N ASN A 8 -1.25 -24.72 -23.13
CA ASN A 8 -0.34 -25.73 -23.64
C ASN A 8 -0.16 -26.74 -22.51
N SER A 9 -0.92 -27.83 -22.53
CA SER A 9 -1.09 -28.85 -21.47
C SER A 9 0.16 -29.66 -21.07
N TYR A 10 1.36 -29.09 -21.26
CA TYR A 10 2.66 -29.67 -20.92
C TYR A 10 3.70 -28.61 -20.50
N ASP A 11 3.29 -27.35 -20.31
CA ASP A 11 4.19 -26.26 -19.94
C ASP A 11 4.20 -26.06 -18.42
N SER A 12 5.35 -26.30 -17.79
CA SER A 12 5.55 -26.02 -16.35
C SER A 12 5.54 -24.51 -16.06
N THR A 13 5.61 -23.65 -17.07
CA THR A 13 5.61 -22.19 -16.98
C THR A 13 4.46 -21.58 -17.78
N PRO A 14 3.19 -21.83 -17.39
CA PRO A 14 2.05 -21.29 -18.10
C PRO A 14 2.09 -19.75 -18.12
N ALA A 15 1.81 -19.18 -19.29
CA ALA A 15 1.61 -17.75 -19.46
C ALA A 15 0.12 -17.41 -19.36
N PHE A 16 -0.20 -16.41 -18.56
CA PHE A 16 -1.58 -15.98 -18.31
C PHE A 16 -1.80 -14.62 -18.95
N SER A 17 -2.88 -14.47 -19.72
CA SER A 17 -3.22 -13.18 -20.34
C SER A 17 -4.73 -12.96 -20.38
N GLY A 18 -5.12 -11.70 -20.49
CA GLY A 18 -6.52 -11.33 -20.61
C GLY A 18 -6.72 -9.83 -20.83
N GLU A 19 -8.00 -9.44 -20.83
CA GLU A 19 -8.44 -8.05 -20.95
C GLU A 19 -8.93 -7.54 -19.58
N GLY A 20 -8.67 -6.27 -19.27
CA GLY A 20 -9.07 -5.61 -18.04
C GLY A 20 -9.27 -4.11 -18.19
N VAL A 21 -9.60 -3.43 -17.09
CA VAL A 21 -9.63 -1.96 -17.05
C VAL A 21 -8.21 -1.45 -16.79
N PRO A 22 -7.66 -0.53 -17.59
CA PRO A 22 -6.33 0.04 -17.37
C PRO A 22 -6.08 0.47 -15.92
N GLY A 23 -4.91 0.10 -15.38
CA GLY A 23 -4.52 0.39 -14.00
C GLY A 23 -5.15 -0.53 -12.95
N SER A 24 -6.01 -1.48 -13.34
CA SER A 24 -6.50 -2.52 -12.43
C SER A 24 -5.40 -3.52 -12.11
N MET A 25 -5.41 -4.09 -10.91
CA MET A 25 -4.50 -5.15 -10.49
C MET A 25 -5.12 -6.52 -10.73
N ILE A 26 -4.32 -7.47 -11.18
CA ILE A 26 -4.68 -8.87 -11.41
C ILE A 26 -3.81 -9.72 -10.50
N THR A 27 -4.43 -10.64 -9.75
CA THR A 27 -3.74 -11.56 -8.84
C THR A 27 -4.09 -13.00 -9.19
N LEU A 28 -3.07 -13.84 -9.34
CA LEU A 28 -3.20 -15.25 -9.69
C LEU A 28 -2.92 -16.14 -8.47
N PHE A 29 -3.78 -17.13 -8.27
CA PHE A 29 -3.65 -18.13 -7.22
C PHE A 29 -3.57 -19.54 -7.83
N ASP A 30 -2.84 -20.41 -7.16
CA ASP A 30 -2.80 -21.85 -7.39
C ASP A 30 -3.13 -22.58 -6.08
N ASN A 31 -4.18 -23.39 -6.10
CA ASN A 31 -4.68 -24.12 -4.93
C ASN A 31 -4.86 -23.20 -3.70
N GLY A 32 -5.32 -21.96 -3.94
CA GLY A 32 -5.53 -20.94 -2.91
C GLY A 32 -4.28 -20.16 -2.48
N ARG A 33 -3.09 -20.47 -3.01
CA ARG A 33 -1.85 -19.71 -2.74
C ARG A 33 -1.59 -18.70 -3.84
N MET A 34 -1.33 -17.43 -3.49
CA MET A 34 -0.90 -16.41 -4.46
C MET A 34 0.42 -16.82 -5.11
N ILE A 35 0.44 -16.83 -6.45
CA ILE A 35 1.62 -17.21 -7.26
C ILE A 35 2.07 -16.11 -8.22
N GLY A 36 1.34 -15.00 -8.33
CA GLY A 36 1.78 -13.82 -9.06
C GLY A 36 0.75 -12.71 -9.12
N GLU A 37 1.18 -11.52 -9.55
CA GLU A 37 0.33 -10.36 -9.78
C GLU A 37 0.85 -9.52 -10.95
N THR A 38 -0.05 -8.78 -11.61
CA THR A 38 0.29 -7.85 -12.69
C THR A 38 -0.73 -6.72 -12.77
N LEU A 39 -0.37 -5.62 -13.44
CA LEU A 39 -1.31 -4.54 -13.76
C LEU A 39 -1.85 -4.72 -15.17
N VAL A 40 -3.08 -4.25 -15.37
CA VAL A 40 -3.64 -4.06 -16.70
C VAL A 40 -3.03 -2.80 -17.32
N GLY A 41 -2.43 -2.95 -18.50
CA GLY A 41 -1.84 -1.85 -19.26
C GLY A 41 -2.89 -0.84 -19.75
N GLU A 42 -2.42 0.31 -20.24
CA GLU A 42 -3.27 1.37 -20.81
C GLU A 42 -4.08 0.90 -22.03
N ASP A 43 -3.61 -0.14 -22.70
CA ASP A 43 -4.29 -0.81 -23.81
C ASP A 43 -5.41 -1.77 -23.37
N GLY A 44 -5.62 -1.92 -22.05
CA GLY A 44 -6.61 -2.81 -21.47
C GLY A 44 -6.17 -4.28 -21.46
N LEU A 45 -4.90 -4.59 -21.75
CA LEU A 45 -4.38 -5.95 -21.75
C LEU A 45 -3.49 -6.20 -20.53
N TRP A 46 -3.45 -7.45 -20.07
CA TRP A 46 -2.51 -7.88 -19.04
C TRP A 46 -1.85 -9.20 -19.44
N ASN A 47 -0.63 -9.40 -18.94
CA ASN A 47 0.12 -10.63 -19.07
C ASN A 47 0.86 -10.91 -17.76
N LEU A 48 0.90 -12.17 -17.35
CA LEU A 48 1.58 -12.65 -16.16
C LEU A 48 2.31 -13.95 -16.49
N SER A 49 3.61 -13.99 -16.20
CA SER A 49 4.39 -15.22 -16.18
C SER A 49 4.54 -15.67 -14.74
N ALA A 50 3.95 -16.81 -14.38
CA ALA A 50 4.12 -17.38 -13.05
C ALA A 50 5.45 -18.14 -12.95
N ASN A 51 5.90 -18.35 -11.70
CA ASN A 51 6.96 -19.32 -11.44
C ASN A 51 6.52 -20.73 -11.86
N ALA A 52 7.49 -21.60 -12.14
CA ALA A 52 7.20 -22.95 -12.60
C ALA A 52 6.29 -23.70 -11.60
N LEU A 53 5.17 -24.23 -12.09
CA LEU A 53 4.25 -25.04 -11.30
C LEU A 53 4.83 -26.46 -11.16
N PRO A 54 4.84 -27.05 -9.94
CA PRO A 54 5.19 -28.45 -9.73
C PRO A 54 4.35 -29.43 -10.55
N GLU A 55 4.74 -30.70 -10.60
CA GLU A 55 3.90 -31.75 -11.18
C GLU A 55 2.65 -31.97 -10.31
N GLY A 56 1.47 -32.06 -10.93
CA GLY A 56 0.22 -32.32 -10.24
C GLY A 56 -0.98 -31.54 -10.76
N ILE A 57 -2.08 -31.62 -10.00
CA ILE A 57 -3.33 -30.89 -10.27
C ILE A 57 -3.24 -29.51 -9.62
N HIS A 58 -3.51 -28.48 -10.40
CA HIS A 58 -3.48 -27.09 -10.01
C HIS A 58 -4.85 -26.46 -10.25
N ASN A 59 -5.50 -26.00 -9.18
CA ASN A 59 -6.71 -25.20 -9.27
C ASN A 59 -6.34 -23.72 -9.30
N LEU A 60 -6.37 -23.15 -10.50
CA LEU A 60 -5.96 -21.77 -10.73
C LEU A 60 -7.16 -20.84 -10.64
N SER A 61 -7.04 -19.76 -9.88
CA SER A 61 -8.06 -18.71 -9.82
C SER A 61 -7.44 -17.33 -10.01
N ILE A 62 -8.14 -16.47 -10.76
CA ILE A 62 -7.73 -15.08 -11.00
C ILE A 62 -8.71 -14.15 -10.32
N HIS A 63 -8.14 -13.27 -9.52
CA HIS A 63 -8.81 -12.15 -8.90
C HIS A 63 -8.32 -10.86 -9.54
N GLY A 64 -9.11 -9.80 -9.46
CA GLY A 64 -8.62 -8.48 -9.82
C GLY A 64 -9.36 -7.40 -9.08
N MET A 65 -8.78 -6.22 -9.13
CA MET A 65 -9.12 -5.07 -8.31
C MET A 65 -9.02 -3.82 -9.18
N ASP A 66 -10.01 -2.93 -9.12
CA ASP A 66 -9.92 -1.67 -9.84
C ASP A 66 -8.87 -0.73 -9.22
N SER A 67 -8.51 0.33 -9.94
CA SER A 67 -7.49 1.32 -9.51
C SER A 67 -7.90 2.14 -8.28
N PHE A 68 -9.09 1.92 -7.73
CA PHE A 68 -9.61 2.57 -6.52
C PHE A 68 -9.67 1.61 -5.32
N GLY A 69 -9.14 0.38 -5.47
CA GLY A 69 -9.14 -0.63 -4.42
C GLY A 69 -10.50 -1.30 -4.19
N ASN A 70 -11.51 -0.97 -5.01
CA ASN A 70 -12.83 -1.55 -4.86
C ASN A 70 -12.92 -2.83 -5.70
N ASN A 71 -13.71 -3.78 -5.20
CA ASN A 71 -14.13 -5.00 -5.92
C ASN A 71 -13.06 -6.09 -6.10
N ASN A 72 -12.86 -6.96 -5.09
CA ASN A 72 -12.18 -8.24 -5.27
C ASN A 72 -13.14 -9.28 -5.85
N PHE A 73 -13.39 -9.24 -7.17
CA PHE A 73 -14.17 -10.28 -7.84
C PHE A 73 -13.27 -11.42 -8.36
N MET A 74 -13.68 -12.66 -8.10
CA MET A 74 -13.20 -13.83 -8.86
C MET A 74 -13.63 -13.65 -10.33
N PHE A 75 -12.66 -13.49 -11.23
CA PHE A 75 -12.94 -13.33 -12.66
C PHE A 75 -13.00 -14.66 -13.42
N GLY A 76 -12.42 -15.72 -12.84
CA GLY A 76 -12.50 -17.07 -13.37
C GLY A 76 -11.60 -18.06 -12.62
N SER A 77 -11.94 -19.33 -12.67
CA SER A 77 -11.12 -20.44 -12.19
C SER A 77 -11.00 -21.51 -13.26
N THR A 78 -9.86 -22.21 -13.30
CA THR A 78 -9.63 -23.37 -14.17
C THR A 78 -8.79 -24.41 -13.45
N VAL A 79 -8.93 -25.67 -13.83
CA VAL A 79 -8.10 -26.78 -13.34
C VAL A 79 -7.13 -27.19 -14.45
N ILE A 80 -5.84 -27.24 -14.14
CA ILE A 80 -4.81 -27.74 -15.05
C ILE A 80 -4.03 -28.90 -14.40
N GLU A 81 -3.50 -29.80 -15.22
CA GLU A 81 -2.63 -30.90 -14.78
C GLU A 81 -1.26 -30.73 -15.45
N VAL A 82 -0.19 -30.62 -14.65
CA VAL A 82 1.19 -30.46 -15.15
C VAL A 82 1.91 -31.80 -15.09
N GLY A 83 2.45 -32.28 -16.22
CA GLY A 83 3.11 -33.60 -16.32
C GLY A 83 4.36 -33.66 -17.22
N THR A 84 5.18 -34.70 -17.03
CA THR A 84 6.38 -34.99 -17.85
C THR A 84 6.07 -35.95 -18.99
N THR A 85 6.52 -35.65 -20.21
CA THR A 85 6.44 -36.61 -21.32
C THR A 85 7.35 -37.83 -21.08
N SER A 86 6.76 -39.03 -21.03
CA SER A 86 7.54 -40.26 -21.27
C SER A 86 7.60 -40.53 -22.78
N GLN A 87 8.83 -40.66 -23.27
CA GLN A 87 9.36 -40.89 -24.64
C GLN A 87 8.47 -41.52 -25.75
N PRO A 88 8.80 -41.25 -27.05
CA PRO A 88 8.05 -41.76 -28.20
C PRO A 88 8.09 -43.30 -28.29
N GLN A 89 6.92 -43.92 -28.43
CA GLN A 89 6.78 -45.36 -28.65
C GLN A 89 7.19 -45.73 -30.10
N PRO A 90 7.98 -46.80 -30.32
CA PRO A 90 8.24 -47.33 -31.65
C PRO A 90 6.95 -47.89 -32.25
N GLU A 91 6.75 -47.75 -33.57
CA GLU A 91 5.63 -48.38 -34.28
C GLU A 91 5.59 -49.90 -34.02
N VAL A 92 4.55 -50.36 -33.31
CA VAL A 92 4.23 -51.79 -33.18
C VAL A 92 2.86 -52.04 -33.83
N GLN A 93 2.83 -53.05 -34.69
CA GLN A 93 1.72 -53.53 -35.52
C GLN A 93 0.38 -53.69 -34.78
N PRO A 94 -0.78 -53.63 -35.48
CA PRO A 94 -2.08 -53.64 -34.85
C PRO A 94 -2.36 -54.96 -34.11
N GLN A 95 -2.53 -54.88 -32.78
CA GLN A 95 -3.11 -55.94 -31.94
C GLN A 95 -4.58 -55.63 -31.59
N PRO A 96 -5.39 -56.65 -31.25
CA PRO A 96 -6.85 -56.55 -31.16
C PRO A 96 -7.30 -55.61 -30.03
N GLN A 97 -8.42 -54.91 -30.24
CA GLN A 97 -9.00 -53.95 -29.30
C GLN A 97 -9.10 -54.51 -27.86
N PRO A 98 -8.61 -53.78 -26.83
CA PRO A 98 -8.90 -54.12 -25.44
C PRO A 98 -10.40 -53.96 -25.16
N GLN A 99 -10.96 -54.88 -24.37
CA GLN A 99 -12.31 -54.72 -23.82
C GLN A 99 -12.41 -53.39 -23.04
N PRO A 100 -13.58 -52.73 -23.03
CA PRO A 100 -13.74 -51.47 -22.31
C PRO A 100 -13.46 -51.70 -20.83
N HIS A 101 -12.46 -50.98 -20.31
CA HIS A 101 -12.25 -50.85 -18.88
C HIS A 101 -13.49 -50.18 -18.26
N PRO A 102 -13.91 -50.58 -17.04
CA PRO A 102 -14.91 -49.82 -16.31
C PRO A 102 -14.42 -48.37 -16.16
N GLN A 103 -15.26 -47.40 -16.56
CA GLN A 103 -15.01 -46.01 -16.20
C GLN A 103 -14.87 -45.91 -14.67
N PRO A 104 -13.95 -45.09 -14.12
CA PRO A 104 -13.98 -44.76 -12.71
C PRO A 104 -15.39 -44.24 -12.41
N GLN A 105 -16.11 -44.98 -11.58
CA GLN A 105 -17.40 -44.55 -11.10
C GLN A 105 -17.17 -43.25 -10.31
N PRO A 106 -17.85 -42.13 -10.60
CA PRO A 106 -17.69 -40.92 -9.81
C PRO A 106 -17.92 -41.30 -8.35
N GLU A 107 -16.97 -40.97 -7.49
CA GLU A 107 -17.11 -41.23 -6.06
C GLU A 107 -18.44 -40.63 -5.60
N PRO A 108 -19.17 -41.31 -4.70
CA PRO A 108 -20.47 -40.82 -4.24
C PRO A 108 -20.28 -39.39 -3.71
N SER A 109 -20.99 -38.44 -4.32
CA SER A 109 -21.04 -37.04 -3.91
C SER A 109 -21.24 -37.00 -2.39
N ARG A 110 -20.16 -36.64 -1.68
CA ARG A 110 -20.17 -36.51 -0.24
C ARG A 110 -21.05 -35.30 0.09
N ALA A 111 -21.99 -35.47 1.02
CA ALA A 111 -22.72 -34.34 1.57
C ALA A 111 -21.72 -33.41 2.29
N LEU A 112 -21.59 -32.18 1.81
CA LEU A 112 -20.68 -31.20 2.39
C LEU A 112 -21.14 -30.82 3.79
N VAL A 113 -20.18 -30.77 4.71
CA VAL A 113 -20.42 -30.33 6.08
C VAL A 113 -20.12 -28.84 6.14
N THR A 114 -21.07 -28.05 6.63
CA THR A 114 -20.86 -26.62 6.85
C THR A 114 -19.72 -26.40 7.84
N PRO A 115 -18.67 -25.64 7.48
CA PRO A 115 -17.58 -25.32 8.39
C PRO A 115 -18.04 -24.36 9.48
N ILE A 116 -17.28 -24.29 10.57
CA ILE A 116 -17.58 -23.45 11.74
C ILE A 116 -16.37 -22.59 12.05
N ILE A 117 -16.59 -21.29 12.29
CA ILE A 117 -15.58 -20.39 12.87
C ILE A 117 -15.53 -20.65 14.38
N THR A 118 -14.37 -21.04 14.90
CA THR A 118 -14.15 -21.32 16.32
C THR A 118 -13.42 -20.18 17.04
N GLY A 119 -12.74 -19.30 16.31
CA GLY A 119 -12.03 -18.18 16.91
C GLY A 119 -11.50 -17.18 15.90
N VAL A 120 -11.31 -15.96 16.38
CA VAL A 120 -10.70 -14.85 15.64
C VAL A 120 -9.63 -14.28 16.56
N TYR A 121 -8.36 -14.35 16.17
CA TYR A 121 -7.26 -13.89 17.00
C TYR A 121 -6.74 -12.54 16.51
N ASP A 122 -6.79 -11.56 17.39
CA ASP A 122 -6.23 -10.21 17.25
C ASP A 122 -4.74 -10.23 17.65
N HIS A 123 -3.88 -9.65 16.80
CA HIS A 123 -2.43 -9.53 17.02
C HIS A 123 -1.93 -8.09 17.18
N MET A 124 -2.83 -7.12 17.23
CA MET A 124 -2.54 -5.69 17.22
C MET A 124 -2.92 -5.06 18.56
N GLY A 125 -2.36 -3.86 18.82
CA GLY A 125 -2.73 -3.06 19.98
C GLY A 125 -2.38 -3.65 21.35
N ALA A 126 -3.08 -3.14 22.36
CA ALA A 126 -2.92 -3.54 23.76
C ALA A 126 -3.77 -4.77 24.12
N ASP A 127 -4.90 -4.97 23.42
CA ASP A 127 -5.88 -6.03 23.68
C ASP A 127 -5.70 -7.22 22.70
N VAL A 128 -4.49 -7.80 22.71
CA VAL A 128 -4.15 -8.98 21.91
C VAL A 128 -4.83 -10.24 22.45
N GLY A 129 -5.38 -11.08 21.56
CA GLY A 129 -5.93 -12.39 21.92
C GLY A 129 -7.14 -12.81 21.10
N ASN A 130 -7.86 -13.84 21.56
CA ASN A 130 -9.06 -14.30 20.87
C ASN A 130 -10.27 -13.39 21.12
N VAL A 131 -10.82 -12.83 20.05
CA VAL A 131 -11.97 -11.94 20.01
C VAL A 131 -13.25 -12.77 19.87
N ALA A 132 -14.15 -12.67 20.84
CA ALA A 132 -15.44 -13.35 20.82
C ALA A 132 -16.39 -12.73 19.79
N SER A 133 -17.35 -13.51 19.27
CA SER A 133 -18.33 -12.97 18.33
C SER A 133 -19.17 -11.85 18.99
N GLY A 134 -19.29 -10.72 18.29
CA GLY A 134 -19.93 -9.48 18.74
C GLY A 134 -19.00 -8.52 19.48
N ALA A 135 -17.75 -8.91 19.75
CA ALA A 135 -16.75 -8.03 20.35
C ALA A 135 -15.99 -7.22 19.28
N SER A 136 -15.20 -6.25 19.76
CA SER A 136 -14.35 -5.41 18.93
C SER A 136 -12.91 -5.92 18.84
N THR A 137 -12.22 -5.46 17.79
CA THR A 137 -10.81 -5.73 17.47
C THR A 137 -10.22 -4.49 16.79
N ASP A 138 -8.91 -4.26 16.94
CA ASP A 138 -8.16 -3.23 16.20
C ASP A 138 -7.25 -3.84 15.10
N ASP A 139 -7.18 -5.17 15.03
CA ASP A 139 -6.54 -5.91 13.95
C ASP A 139 -7.50 -6.04 12.74
N ALA A 140 -7.23 -5.29 11.67
CA ALA A 140 -7.97 -5.39 10.41
C ALA A 140 -7.72 -6.72 9.65
N ARG A 141 -6.72 -7.52 10.07
CA ARG A 141 -6.36 -8.81 9.46
C ARG A 141 -6.13 -9.88 10.54
N PRO A 142 -7.16 -10.18 11.37
CA PRO A 142 -7.03 -11.16 12.42
C PRO A 142 -6.85 -12.56 11.85
N VAL A 143 -6.32 -13.49 12.64
CA VAL A 143 -6.30 -14.92 12.25
C VAL A 143 -7.67 -15.51 12.55
N ILE A 144 -8.40 -15.87 11.50
CA ILE A 144 -9.70 -16.53 11.59
C ILE A 144 -9.43 -18.02 11.58
N SER A 145 -10.00 -18.75 12.55
CA SER A 145 -9.79 -20.18 12.74
C SER A 145 -11.12 -20.91 12.88
N GLY A 146 -11.11 -22.18 12.51
CA GLY A 146 -12.31 -22.98 12.56
C GLY A 146 -12.09 -24.47 12.36
N THR A 147 -13.22 -25.17 12.28
CA THR A 147 -13.26 -26.60 11.97
C THR A 147 -14.01 -26.86 10.68
N GLY A 148 -13.64 -27.94 10.00
CA GLY A 148 -14.29 -28.39 8.78
C GLY A 148 -13.98 -29.85 8.48
N THR A 149 -14.35 -30.27 7.28
CA THR A 149 -13.98 -31.57 6.73
C THR A 149 -12.54 -31.53 6.24
N ALA A 150 -11.68 -32.43 6.73
CA ALA A 150 -10.31 -32.58 6.24
C ALA A 150 -10.26 -32.71 4.70
N GLY A 151 -9.39 -31.91 4.07
CA GLY A 151 -9.19 -31.86 2.63
C GLY A 151 -10.10 -30.88 1.86
N ASP A 152 -11.19 -30.40 2.47
CA ASP A 152 -12.03 -29.36 1.85
C ASP A 152 -11.31 -27.99 1.90
N VAL A 153 -11.69 -27.09 1.00
CA VAL A 153 -11.29 -25.68 1.07
C VAL A 153 -12.42 -24.88 1.73
N VAL A 154 -12.08 -24.16 2.79
CA VAL A 154 -12.97 -23.19 3.43
C VAL A 154 -12.76 -21.82 2.80
N ILE A 155 -13.86 -21.19 2.39
CA ILE A 155 -13.89 -19.82 1.88
C ILE A 155 -14.57 -18.93 2.91
N VAL A 156 -13.90 -17.86 3.30
CA VAL A 156 -14.34 -16.86 4.28
C VAL A 156 -14.84 -15.62 3.55
N TYR A 157 -16.09 -15.27 3.82
CA TYR A 157 -16.73 -14.03 3.39
C TYR A 157 -16.93 -13.09 4.57
N THR A 158 -16.79 -11.80 4.33
CA THR A 158 -17.35 -10.76 5.20
C THR A 158 -18.60 -10.16 4.55
N ASN A 159 -19.46 -9.56 5.35
CA ASN A 159 -20.51 -8.65 4.93
C ASN A 159 -20.45 -7.42 5.83
N ASP A 160 -20.10 -6.28 5.23
CA ASP A 160 -19.85 -5.00 5.88
C ASP A 160 -20.50 -3.85 5.08
N SER A 161 -20.02 -2.62 5.25
CA SER A 161 -20.52 -1.44 4.53
C SER A 161 -20.37 -1.51 3.01
N ASN A 162 -19.39 -2.28 2.50
CA ASN A 162 -19.15 -2.49 1.08
C ASN A 162 -19.93 -3.69 0.54
N GLY A 163 -20.66 -4.40 1.42
CA GLY A 163 -21.46 -5.56 1.10
C GLY A 163 -20.68 -6.87 1.18
N LYS A 164 -21.31 -7.97 0.76
CA LYS A 164 -20.73 -9.30 0.89
C LYS A 164 -19.57 -9.50 -0.10
N HIS A 165 -18.38 -9.82 0.41
CA HIS A 165 -17.22 -10.14 -0.41
C HIS A 165 -16.29 -11.15 0.27
N GLU A 166 -15.41 -11.78 -0.49
CA GLU A 166 -14.45 -12.79 -0.01
C GLU A 166 -13.20 -12.13 0.56
N ILE A 167 -12.73 -12.63 1.70
CA ILE A 167 -11.53 -12.11 2.39
C ILE A 167 -10.45 -13.16 2.60
N GLY A 168 -10.78 -14.44 2.58
CA GLY A 168 -9.90 -15.52 3.04
C GLY A 168 -10.26 -16.89 2.48
N GLN A 169 -9.28 -17.77 2.29
CA GLN A 169 -9.43 -19.18 1.97
C GLN A 169 -8.37 -20.03 2.69
N ALA A 170 -8.74 -21.24 3.14
CA ALA A 170 -7.81 -22.19 3.72
C ALA A 170 -8.24 -23.65 3.49
N VAL A 171 -7.26 -24.54 3.31
CA VAL A 171 -7.50 -25.99 3.30
C VAL A 171 -7.65 -26.49 4.72
N VAL A 172 -8.63 -27.35 4.96
CA VAL A 172 -8.79 -28.03 6.25
C VAL A 172 -7.76 -29.15 6.39
N ASP A 173 -7.01 -29.14 7.49
CA ASP A 173 -5.99 -30.14 7.79
C ASP A 173 -6.58 -31.52 8.12
N ALA A 174 -5.70 -32.52 8.31
CA ALA A 174 -6.08 -33.90 8.60
C ALA A 174 -6.82 -34.06 9.94
N GLU A 175 -6.59 -33.13 10.87
CA GLU A 175 -7.22 -33.06 12.18
C GLU A 175 -8.57 -32.31 12.14
N GLY A 176 -8.96 -31.74 10.99
CA GLY A 176 -10.22 -31.04 10.80
C GLY A 176 -10.17 -29.55 11.13
N ASN A 177 -8.99 -28.96 11.29
CA ASN A 177 -8.81 -27.55 11.62
C ASN A 177 -8.39 -26.74 10.38
N TRP A 178 -8.73 -25.47 10.39
CA TRP A 178 -8.25 -24.52 9.39
C TRP A 178 -8.01 -23.16 10.06
N ASN A 179 -7.12 -22.38 9.48
CA ASN A 179 -6.94 -20.98 9.83
C ASN A 179 -6.53 -20.17 8.60
N VAL A 180 -6.91 -18.90 8.56
CA VAL A 180 -6.58 -17.98 7.48
C VAL A 180 -6.49 -16.55 8.01
N ARG A 181 -5.65 -15.74 7.37
CA ARG A 181 -5.68 -14.28 7.52
C ARG A 181 -6.30 -13.66 6.27
N PRO A 182 -7.04 -12.56 6.40
CA PRO A 182 -7.46 -11.78 5.25
C PRO A 182 -6.27 -11.41 4.35
N TYR A 183 -6.38 -11.62 3.03
CA TYR A 183 -5.29 -11.37 2.08
C TYR A 183 -5.42 -10.06 1.31
N GLY A 184 -4.26 -9.50 0.91
CA GLY A 184 -4.20 -8.30 0.09
C GLY A 184 -4.92 -7.11 0.74
N PHE A 185 -5.80 -6.46 -0.02
CA PHE A 185 -6.65 -5.36 0.45
C PHE A 185 -8.02 -5.83 0.97
N ALA A 186 -8.32 -7.14 0.96
CA ALA A 186 -9.58 -7.68 1.46
C ALA A 186 -9.56 -7.81 2.99
N ALA A 187 -9.15 -6.75 3.69
CA ALA A 187 -9.15 -6.66 5.14
C ALA A 187 -10.59 -6.45 5.67
N LEU A 188 -10.77 -6.52 6.99
CA LEU A 188 -12.02 -6.10 7.61
C LEU A 188 -12.20 -4.58 7.42
N GLU A 189 -13.43 -4.14 7.22
CA GLU A 189 -13.79 -2.73 7.10
C GLU A 189 -14.12 -2.12 8.45
N VAL A 190 -13.84 -0.83 8.65
CA VAL A 190 -14.18 -0.16 9.92
C VAL A 190 -15.68 -0.26 10.18
N GLY A 191 -16.03 -0.74 11.38
CA GLY A 191 -17.41 -0.99 11.80
C GLY A 191 -17.75 -2.49 11.85
N GLU A 192 -19.04 -2.80 11.69
CA GLU A 192 -19.54 -4.17 11.81
C GLU A 192 -19.17 -5.02 10.58
N ASN A 193 -18.53 -6.16 10.83
CA ASN A 193 -18.19 -7.18 9.84
C ASN A 193 -18.86 -8.50 10.23
N GLN A 194 -19.73 -9.04 9.36
CA GLN A 194 -20.36 -10.35 9.59
C GLN A 194 -19.63 -11.45 8.81
N LEU A 195 -18.79 -12.21 9.49
CA LEU A 195 -18.02 -13.28 8.86
C LEU A 195 -18.87 -14.53 8.65
N THR A 196 -18.82 -15.12 7.46
CA THR A 196 -19.45 -16.41 7.16
C THR A 196 -18.48 -17.30 6.40
N VAL A 197 -18.61 -18.61 6.58
CA VAL A 197 -17.78 -19.60 5.88
C VAL A 197 -18.62 -20.61 5.12
N VAL A 198 -18.10 -21.03 3.96
CA VAL A 198 -18.58 -22.17 3.18
C VAL A 198 -17.42 -23.12 2.92
N ALA A 199 -17.70 -24.40 2.72
CA ALA A 199 -16.73 -25.39 2.28
C ALA A 199 -16.97 -25.76 0.82
N VAL A 200 -15.89 -26.03 0.09
CA VAL A 200 -15.90 -26.65 -1.23
C VAL A 200 -15.02 -27.89 -1.20
N ASP A 201 -15.58 -29.02 -1.63
CA ASP A 201 -14.80 -30.21 -1.93
C ASP A 201 -14.09 -29.96 -3.27
N PRO A 202 -12.74 -29.90 -3.31
CA PRO A 202 -12.00 -29.60 -4.54
C PRO A 202 -12.24 -30.63 -5.65
N ALA A 203 -12.70 -31.84 -5.34
CA ALA A 203 -13.01 -32.87 -6.35
C ALA A 203 -14.39 -32.66 -7.01
N VAL A 204 -15.33 -31.98 -6.33
CA VAL A 204 -16.72 -31.84 -6.78
C VAL A 204 -17.06 -30.39 -7.15
N GLY A 205 -16.41 -29.40 -6.52
CA GLY A 205 -16.56 -27.98 -6.83
C GLY A 205 -17.89 -27.34 -6.39
N VAL A 206 -18.73 -28.07 -5.65
CA VAL A 206 -20.01 -27.55 -5.11
C VAL A 206 -19.76 -26.93 -3.73
N LEU A 207 -20.45 -25.83 -3.42
CA LEU A 207 -20.37 -25.17 -2.10
C LEU A 207 -21.34 -25.81 -1.09
N SER A 208 -20.94 -25.82 0.19
CA SER A 208 -21.82 -26.12 1.32
C SER A 208 -22.83 -24.99 1.57
N GLU A 209 -23.80 -25.25 2.46
CA GLU A 209 -24.53 -24.16 3.12
C GLU A 209 -23.56 -23.28 3.91
N ALA A 210 -23.86 -21.98 4.00
CA ALA A 210 -23.07 -21.03 4.77
C ALA A 210 -23.23 -21.25 6.29
N SER A 211 -22.17 -20.97 7.04
CA SER A 211 -22.21 -20.99 8.50
C SER A 211 -23.14 -19.93 9.08
N ALA A 212 -23.44 -20.06 10.37
CA ALA A 212 -23.92 -18.92 11.15
C ALA A 212 -22.87 -17.78 11.11
N PRO A 213 -23.31 -16.51 11.13
CA PRO A 213 -22.40 -15.38 11.11
C PRO A 213 -21.58 -15.30 12.41
N TYR A 214 -20.31 -14.96 12.27
CA TYR A 214 -19.43 -14.55 13.36
C TYR A 214 -19.20 -13.05 13.23
N THR A 215 -19.96 -12.27 13.99
CA THR A 215 -19.87 -10.80 13.95
C THR A 215 -18.61 -10.32 14.66
N LEU A 216 -17.94 -9.34 14.07
CA LEU A 216 -16.85 -8.56 14.67
C LEU A 216 -17.16 -7.08 14.46
N VAL A 217 -16.68 -6.23 15.37
CA VAL A 217 -16.63 -4.78 15.13
C VAL A 217 -15.17 -4.42 14.98
N LEU A 218 -14.71 -4.19 13.74
CA LEU A 218 -13.40 -3.58 13.57
C LEU A 218 -13.53 -2.14 14.05
N GLU A 219 -12.87 -1.82 15.14
CA GLU A 219 -12.75 -0.44 15.55
C GLU A 219 -11.91 0.27 14.49
N ALA A 220 -12.30 1.51 14.16
CA ALA A 220 -11.36 2.38 13.49
C ALA A 220 -10.08 2.31 14.31
N PHE A 221 -8.93 2.12 13.65
CA PHE A 221 -7.66 2.44 14.28
C PHE A 221 -7.70 3.95 14.53
N ASN A 222 -8.33 4.30 15.64
CA ASN A 222 -8.10 5.50 16.35
C ASN A 222 -6.92 5.06 17.20
N PRO A 223 -5.64 5.27 16.77
CA PRO A 223 -4.62 5.37 17.78
C PRO A 223 -5.24 6.35 18.77
N ALA A 224 -5.27 6.05 20.07
CA ALA A 224 -5.76 7.08 21.00
C ALA A 224 -5.13 8.38 20.51
N PRO A 225 -5.93 9.38 20.09
CA PRO A 225 -5.40 10.66 19.78
C PRO A 225 -4.72 11.08 21.06
N VAL A 226 -3.42 10.92 21.16
CA VAL A 226 -2.65 11.94 21.83
C VAL A 226 -2.54 13.07 20.82
N HIS A 227 -3.68 13.52 20.26
CA HIS A 227 -3.73 14.71 19.44
C HIS A 227 -3.60 15.86 20.41
N GLY A 228 -2.58 16.68 20.22
CA GLY A 228 -2.28 17.75 21.16
C GLY A 228 -1.29 17.35 22.24
N GLU A 229 -0.41 16.39 21.97
CA GLU A 229 0.81 16.30 22.77
C GLU A 229 1.57 17.61 22.71
N VAL A 230 2.18 17.98 23.84
CA VAL A 230 3.16 19.06 23.88
C VAL A 230 4.49 18.41 24.14
N MET A 231 5.27 18.26 23.06
CA MET A 231 6.62 17.74 23.09
C MET A 231 7.58 18.92 23.29
N GLN A 232 8.47 18.80 24.26
CA GLN A 232 9.49 19.81 24.55
C GLN A 232 10.85 19.15 24.47
N GLY A 233 11.73 19.69 23.63
CA GLY A 233 13.12 19.28 23.58
C GLY A 233 13.97 20.01 24.60
N THR A 234 15.26 19.83 24.44
CA THR A 234 16.31 20.24 25.34
C THR A 234 17.14 21.36 24.69
N ALA A 235 18.44 21.40 24.97
CA ALA A 235 19.36 22.39 24.40
C ALA A 235 20.41 21.75 23.49
N GLY A 236 20.18 20.50 23.08
CA GLY A 236 20.98 19.84 22.06
C GLY A 236 20.08 19.07 21.11
N ASP A 237 20.68 18.52 20.06
CA ASP A 237 19.99 17.89 18.93
C ASP A 237 19.01 16.78 19.38
N ASP A 238 17.71 17.06 19.24
CA ASP A 238 16.60 16.20 19.62
C ASP A 238 15.88 15.60 18.39
N LEU A 239 15.24 14.44 18.60
CA LEU A 239 14.45 13.74 17.58
C LEU A 239 13.00 13.57 18.04
N PHE A 240 12.07 14.17 17.32
CA PHE A 240 10.64 14.06 17.52
C PHE A 240 10.06 13.10 16.47
N ALA A 241 9.98 11.81 16.81
CA ALA A 241 9.75 10.76 15.83
C ALA A 241 8.29 10.58 15.36
N HIS A 242 7.30 11.10 16.09
CA HIS A 242 5.88 10.78 15.88
C HIS A 242 4.97 12.01 16.03
N VAL A 243 5.23 13.07 15.25
CA VAL A 243 4.42 14.30 15.32
C VAL A 243 3.19 14.15 14.43
N GLY A 244 2.03 14.00 15.05
CA GLY A 244 0.76 13.72 14.40
C GLY A 244 -0.20 14.89 14.38
N GLU A 245 -1.48 14.57 14.20
CA GLU A 245 -2.56 15.54 14.19
C GLU A 245 -2.68 16.24 15.56
N GLY A 246 -2.82 17.56 15.55
CA GLY A 246 -3.03 18.35 16.76
C GLY A 246 -1.79 18.56 17.64
N ASP A 247 -0.66 17.92 17.35
CA ASP A 247 0.53 17.98 18.21
C ASP A 247 1.26 19.31 18.19
N GLN A 248 1.93 19.59 19.30
CA GLN A 248 2.77 20.77 19.51
C GLN A 248 4.21 20.32 19.80
N VAL A 249 5.16 20.85 19.05
CA VAL A 249 6.60 20.66 19.27
C VAL A 249 7.24 22.01 19.57
N LEU A 250 7.98 22.07 20.68
CA LEU A 250 8.91 23.14 21.02
C LEU A 250 10.30 22.49 21.13
N ALA A 251 11.06 22.50 20.03
CA ALA A 251 12.25 21.67 19.91
C ALA A 251 13.42 22.19 20.77
N GLY A 252 13.62 23.51 20.79
CA GLY A 252 14.46 24.14 21.82
C GLY A 252 15.71 24.73 21.21
N ALA A 253 16.89 24.30 21.66
CA ALA A 253 18.14 24.68 21.01
C ALA A 253 18.86 23.43 20.53
N GLY A 254 19.59 23.51 19.42
CA GLY A 254 20.19 22.34 18.77
C GLY A 254 19.79 22.28 17.31
N ASN A 255 20.33 21.32 16.58
CA ASN A 255 19.85 21.02 15.23
C ASN A 255 18.86 19.87 15.32
N ASP A 256 17.58 20.20 15.47
CA ASP A 256 16.54 19.23 15.81
C ASP A 256 15.91 18.59 14.56
N VAL A 257 15.38 17.38 14.74
CA VAL A 257 14.68 16.64 13.67
C VAL A 257 13.26 16.35 14.11
N ILE A 258 12.29 16.87 13.34
CA ILE A 258 10.87 16.78 13.59
C ILE A 258 10.21 15.94 12.49
N ASN A 259 9.86 14.69 12.80
CA ASN A 259 9.22 13.77 11.86
C ASN A 259 7.69 13.92 11.92
N LEU A 260 7.12 14.50 10.86
CA LEU A 260 5.69 14.69 10.71
C LEU A 260 5.04 13.45 10.08
N GLN A 261 4.10 12.86 10.80
CA GLN A 261 3.20 11.81 10.31
C GLN A 261 1.89 12.37 9.75
N SER A 262 1.57 13.63 10.10
CA SER A 262 0.42 14.37 9.60
C SER A 262 0.78 15.85 9.40
N LEU A 263 0.16 16.50 8.42
CA LEU A 263 0.27 17.94 8.23
C LEU A 263 -0.73 18.73 9.11
N ASP A 264 -1.63 18.04 9.81
CA ASP A 264 -2.63 18.64 10.68
C ASP A 264 -2.14 18.85 12.13
N PHE A 265 -0.83 19.05 12.33
CA PHE A 265 -0.25 19.43 13.62
C PHE A 265 -0.80 20.80 14.11
N ALA A 266 -0.70 21.05 15.42
CA ALA A 266 -1.09 22.33 16.03
C ALA A 266 0.05 23.35 16.03
N LEU A 267 1.27 22.94 16.38
CA LEU A 267 2.44 23.81 16.43
C LEU A 267 3.74 23.00 16.22
N VAL A 268 4.68 23.54 15.48
CA VAL A 268 6.06 23.07 15.41
C VAL A 268 6.95 24.31 15.40
N ASP A 269 7.77 24.43 16.43
CA ASP A 269 8.81 25.45 16.54
C ASP A 269 10.16 24.75 16.74
N GLY A 270 11.08 24.86 15.77
CA GLY A 270 12.43 24.30 15.89
C GLY A 270 13.30 25.04 16.90
N GLY A 271 13.08 26.34 17.08
CA GLY A 271 13.81 27.15 18.04
C GLY A 271 15.17 27.63 17.52
N GLU A 272 16.23 27.44 18.30
CA GLU A 272 17.58 27.90 17.98
C GLU A 272 18.42 26.80 17.32
N GLY A 273 18.82 27.00 16.07
CA GLY A 273 19.74 26.11 15.38
C GLY A 273 19.39 26.01 13.90
N THR A 274 19.79 24.90 13.29
CA THR A 274 19.34 24.49 11.96
C THR A 274 18.44 23.27 12.10
N ASP A 275 17.14 23.50 12.00
CA ASP A 275 16.13 22.50 12.30
C ASP A 275 15.56 21.86 11.04
N THR A 276 15.23 20.58 11.15
CA THR A 276 14.75 19.76 10.04
C THR A 276 13.33 19.27 10.30
N VAL A 277 12.43 19.53 9.37
CA VAL A 277 11.15 18.80 9.29
C VAL A 277 11.26 17.70 8.25
N ALA A 278 10.95 16.46 8.63
CA ALA A 278 10.89 15.32 7.73
C ALA A 278 9.46 14.77 7.61
N LEU A 279 9.01 14.54 6.38
CA LEU A 279 7.67 14.02 6.11
C LEU A 279 7.67 12.48 6.05
N SER A 280 6.88 11.86 6.91
CA SER A 280 6.58 10.41 6.86
C SER A 280 5.22 10.11 6.19
N THR A 281 4.62 11.12 5.56
CA THR A 281 3.35 11.03 4.83
C THR A 281 3.54 10.48 3.42
N GLN A 282 2.43 10.14 2.75
CA GLN A 282 2.41 9.77 1.34
C GLN A 282 1.53 10.75 0.56
N TYR A 283 2.04 11.25 -0.57
CA TYR A 283 1.39 12.20 -1.48
C TYR A 283 0.83 13.46 -0.79
N ALA A 284 1.41 13.85 0.34
CA ALA A 284 0.97 15.02 1.07
C ALA A 284 1.40 16.29 0.35
N ASN A 285 0.65 17.37 0.61
CA ASN A 285 0.92 18.67 0.03
C ASN A 285 1.06 19.73 1.12
N LEU A 286 2.30 20.09 1.42
CA LEU A 286 2.65 21.09 2.41
C LEU A 286 2.73 22.48 1.76
N TYR A 287 1.73 23.31 2.04
CA TYR A 287 1.73 24.71 1.65
C TYR A 287 2.29 25.56 2.79
N LEU A 288 3.53 26.05 2.66
CA LEU A 288 4.18 26.80 3.76
C LEU A 288 3.42 28.07 4.16
N SER A 289 2.78 28.72 3.20
CA SER A 289 1.92 29.88 3.45
C SER A 289 0.66 29.53 4.26
N ALA A 290 0.13 28.31 4.13
CA ALA A 290 -1.04 27.84 4.88
C ALA A 290 -0.71 27.46 6.33
N VAL A 291 0.55 27.11 6.62
CA VAL A 291 1.01 26.71 7.95
C VAL A 291 1.86 27.79 8.65
N GLN A 292 1.86 29.02 8.14
CA GLN A 292 2.73 30.11 8.65
C GLN A 292 2.58 30.44 10.14
N GLU A 293 1.41 30.18 10.73
CA GLU A 293 1.15 30.39 12.18
C GLU A 293 1.47 29.16 13.03
N LYS A 294 1.67 28.00 12.38
CA LYS A 294 1.87 26.70 13.03
C LYS A 294 3.30 26.21 12.92
N LEU A 295 4.07 26.64 11.93
CA LEU A 295 5.40 26.14 11.65
C LEU A 295 6.42 27.28 11.63
N THR A 296 7.34 27.29 12.59
CA THR A 296 8.37 28.33 12.76
C THR A 296 9.74 27.73 12.98
N SER A 297 10.78 28.49 12.63
CA SER A 297 12.19 28.15 12.90
C SER A 297 12.56 26.76 12.38
N VAL A 298 12.38 26.53 11.08
CA VAL A 298 12.75 25.28 10.40
C VAL A 298 13.37 25.63 9.07
N GLU A 299 14.61 25.21 8.86
CA GLU A 299 15.40 25.63 7.72
C GLU A 299 15.52 24.52 6.66
N ILE A 300 15.36 23.26 7.08
CA ILE A 300 15.50 22.08 6.22
C ILE A 300 14.17 21.33 6.17
N PHE A 301 13.71 21.03 4.97
CA PHE A 301 12.55 20.20 4.72
C PHE A 301 12.97 18.94 3.96
N ASP A 302 12.80 17.79 4.59
CA ASP A 302 12.95 16.49 3.96
C ASP A 302 11.56 15.95 3.58
N LEU A 303 11.30 15.82 2.27
CA LEU A 303 10.03 15.33 1.75
C LEU A 303 9.84 13.82 1.91
N GLY A 304 10.85 13.10 2.42
CA GLY A 304 10.78 11.68 2.72
C GLY A 304 10.58 10.80 1.49
N ALA A 305 10.03 9.60 1.71
CA ALA A 305 9.87 8.54 0.72
C ALA A 305 8.43 8.36 0.21
N GLY A 306 7.62 9.42 0.29
CA GLY A 306 6.19 9.37 0.00
C GLY A 306 5.74 10.15 -1.22
N HIS A 307 6.65 10.57 -2.10
CA HIS A 307 6.35 11.47 -3.23
C HIS A 307 5.60 12.75 -2.81
N ASN A 308 6.01 13.35 -1.69
CA ASN A 308 5.33 14.52 -1.13
C ASN A 308 5.63 15.78 -1.95
N THR A 309 4.75 16.76 -1.84
CA THR A 309 4.89 18.07 -2.47
C THR A 309 5.01 19.16 -1.41
N ILE A 310 5.93 20.10 -1.60
CA ILE A 310 6.01 21.34 -0.83
C ILE A 310 5.84 22.55 -1.74
N THR A 311 5.02 23.52 -1.32
CA THR A 311 4.87 24.81 -1.98
C THR A 311 5.56 25.89 -1.18
N VAL A 312 6.51 26.59 -1.82
CA VAL A 312 7.41 27.57 -1.19
C VAL A 312 7.34 28.92 -1.90
N SER A 313 7.23 30.00 -1.14
CA SER A 313 7.30 31.37 -1.65
C SER A 313 8.57 32.10 -1.15
N MET A 314 8.88 33.26 -1.75
CA MET A 314 9.94 34.14 -1.24
C MET A 314 9.72 34.56 0.23
N HIS A 315 8.46 34.74 0.64
CA HIS A 315 8.14 35.12 2.01
C HIS A 315 8.44 33.99 3.00
N ASP A 316 8.27 32.74 2.60
CA ASP A 316 8.59 31.59 3.44
C ASP A 316 10.10 31.52 3.68
N VAL A 317 10.91 31.70 2.63
CA VAL A 317 12.38 31.72 2.77
C VAL A 317 12.87 32.89 3.62
N LEU A 318 12.25 34.07 3.52
CA LEU A 318 12.61 35.20 4.40
C LEU A 318 12.28 34.93 5.87
N ARG A 319 11.12 34.30 6.10
CA ARG A 319 10.59 34.01 7.43
C ARG A 319 11.38 32.92 8.14
N MET A 320 11.76 31.87 7.42
CA MET A 320 12.31 30.64 8.00
C MET A 320 13.74 30.33 7.57
N GLY A 321 14.30 31.00 6.55
CA GLY A 321 15.64 30.70 6.07
C GLY A 321 16.74 31.18 7.01
N SER A 322 17.85 30.45 7.00
CA SER A 322 19.06 30.72 7.79
C SER A 322 20.22 31.18 6.91
N GLU A 323 21.04 32.08 7.45
CA GLU A 323 22.29 32.51 6.80
C GLU A 323 23.37 31.42 6.87
N GLU A 324 23.27 30.48 7.81
CA GLU A 324 24.24 29.39 8.01
C GLU A 324 24.23 28.39 6.84
N LEU A 325 23.08 28.23 6.19
CA LEU A 325 22.89 27.36 5.03
C LEU A 325 23.16 28.06 3.69
N SER A 326 23.56 29.33 3.71
CA SER A 326 23.72 30.12 2.50
C SER A 326 24.96 29.72 1.70
N VAL A 327 24.77 29.57 0.39
CA VAL A 327 25.81 29.43 -0.62
C VAL A 327 26.38 30.78 -1.00
N HIS A 328 25.51 31.77 -1.21
CA HIS A 328 25.90 33.15 -1.50
C HIS A 328 25.77 33.99 -0.23
N GLY A 329 26.78 33.87 0.66
CA GLY A 329 26.75 34.46 1.99
C GLY A 329 26.32 35.93 2.00
N ASP A 330 25.34 36.23 2.87
CA ASP A 330 24.44 37.40 2.93
C ASP A 330 22.97 37.08 2.59
N LYS A 331 22.69 35.87 2.11
CA LYS A 331 21.33 35.38 1.90
C LYS A 331 20.86 34.49 3.05
N LYS A 332 19.54 34.42 3.20
CA LYS A 332 18.85 33.36 3.94
C LYS A 332 18.52 32.21 3.01
N ALA A 333 18.80 30.99 3.45
CA ALA A 333 18.57 29.78 2.69
C ALA A 333 17.57 28.85 3.38
N LEU A 334 16.69 28.26 2.57
CA LEU A 334 15.97 27.02 2.92
C LEU A 334 16.54 25.87 2.09
N VAL A 335 16.55 24.67 2.66
CA VAL A 335 16.99 23.45 2.00
C VAL A 335 15.82 22.49 1.86
N ILE A 336 15.61 21.96 0.66
CA ILE A 336 14.58 20.96 0.35
C ILE A 336 15.28 19.69 -0.13
N ASN A 337 15.11 18.60 0.62
CA ASN A 337 15.54 17.26 0.28
C ASN A 337 14.33 16.40 -0.11
N GLY A 338 14.57 15.31 -0.82
CA GLY A 338 13.51 14.35 -1.11
C GLY A 338 13.87 13.32 -2.17
N GLU A 339 13.10 12.25 -2.25
CA GLU A 339 13.29 11.21 -3.25
C GLU A 339 12.83 11.63 -4.67
N ASP A 340 13.14 10.78 -5.65
CA ASP A 340 12.55 10.85 -6.99
C ASP A 340 11.02 10.75 -6.92
N GLY A 341 10.33 11.64 -7.63
CA GLY A 341 8.87 11.79 -7.58
C GLY A 341 8.35 12.76 -6.52
N SER A 342 9.18 13.21 -5.57
CA SER A 342 8.85 14.36 -4.72
C SER A 342 8.90 15.67 -5.52
N THR A 343 8.10 16.66 -5.13
CA THR A 343 7.99 17.93 -5.87
C THR A 343 8.16 19.15 -4.97
N VAL A 344 8.94 20.12 -5.42
CA VAL A 344 8.91 21.49 -4.92
C VAL A 344 8.24 22.40 -5.94
N ALA A 345 7.17 23.06 -5.51
CA ALA A 345 6.47 24.07 -6.28
C ALA A 345 6.87 25.47 -5.74
N ILE A 346 7.53 26.26 -6.57
CA ILE A 346 8.07 27.56 -6.17
C ILE A 346 7.15 28.66 -6.73
N GLU A 347 6.56 29.44 -5.83
CA GLU A 347 5.70 30.56 -6.19
C GLU A 347 6.53 31.78 -6.61
N ASN A 348 6.23 32.31 -7.80
CA ASN A 348 6.78 33.60 -8.21
C ASN A 348 6.16 34.76 -7.44
N VAL A 349 6.93 35.84 -7.31
CA VAL A 349 6.41 37.09 -6.75
C VAL A 349 5.62 37.83 -7.81
N ARG A 350 4.29 37.86 -7.64
CA ARG A 350 3.42 38.81 -8.34
C ARG A 350 3.34 40.08 -7.51
N GLU A 351 4.15 41.08 -7.83
CA GLU A 351 3.99 42.38 -7.18
C GLU A 351 2.63 42.97 -7.58
N GLN A 352 1.76 43.27 -6.62
CA GLN A 352 0.46 43.92 -6.87
C GLN A 352 0.57 45.39 -7.36
N TRP A 353 1.74 45.80 -7.87
CA TRP A 353 2.03 47.17 -8.28
C TRP A 353 2.37 47.28 -9.77
N GLN A 354 1.42 46.92 -10.64
CA GLN A 354 1.49 47.23 -12.08
C GLN A 354 1.56 48.74 -12.39
N GLN A 355 1.37 49.62 -11.41
CA GLN A 355 1.40 51.08 -11.62
C GLN A 355 2.78 51.72 -11.50
N SER A 356 3.80 51.00 -11.01
CA SER A 356 5.18 51.51 -10.85
C SER A 356 6.21 50.87 -11.80
N GLY A 357 5.79 50.00 -12.72
CA GLY A 357 6.69 49.38 -13.70
C GLY A 357 7.66 48.35 -13.12
N GLY A 358 7.38 47.81 -11.92
CA GLY A 358 8.10 46.66 -11.37
C GLY A 358 7.93 45.45 -12.29
N GLN A 359 9.02 44.74 -12.56
CA GLN A 359 8.97 43.46 -13.28
C GLN A 359 8.68 42.35 -12.28
N ASP A 360 7.85 41.38 -12.66
CA ASP A 360 7.69 40.14 -11.90
C ASP A 360 9.08 39.52 -11.69
N SER A 361 9.46 39.33 -10.44
CA SER A 361 10.73 38.67 -10.12
C SER A 361 10.51 37.17 -10.19
N GLN A 362 11.27 36.51 -11.05
CA GLN A 362 11.19 35.07 -11.30
C GLN A 362 12.34 34.36 -10.59
N TRP A 363 12.06 33.16 -10.09
CA TRP A 363 13.11 32.27 -9.59
C TRP A 363 13.96 31.73 -10.73
N THR A 364 15.27 31.70 -10.51
CA THR A 364 16.24 31.20 -11.49
C THR A 364 17.31 30.38 -10.80
N VAL A 365 17.80 29.34 -11.47
CA VAL A 365 18.94 28.56 -10.97
C VAL A 365 20.21 29.39 -11.11
N SER A 366 20.79 29.77 -9.97
CA SER A 366 22.04 30.53 -9.87
C SER A 366 23.27 29.61 -9.94
N GLN A 367 23.15 28.40 -9.41
CA GLN A 367 24.21 27.40 -9.40
C GLN A 367 23.59 26.00 -9.53
N HIS A 368 24.18 25.18 -10.38
CA HIS A 368 23.81 23.77 -10.52
C HIS A 368 24.80 22.90 -9.76
N ASP A 369 24.32 21.73 -9.33
CA ASP A 369 25.11 20.64 -8.76
C ASP A 369 26.00 21.02 -7.56
N TYR A 370 25.52 21.95 -6.73
CA TYR A 370 26.18 22.32 -5.48
C TYR A 370 26.22 21.13 -4.52
N GLN A 371 27.39 20.82 -3.97
CA GLN A 371 27.58 19.69 -3.07
C GLN A 371 27.46 20.15 -1.61
N TYR A 372 26.52 19.58 -0.86
CA TYR A 372 26.34 19.85 0.56
C TYR A 372 25.89 18.60 1.30
N ALA A 373 26.46 18.33 2.47
CA ALA A 373 26.11 17.19 3.33
C ALA A 373 26.05 15.80 2.63
N GLY A 374 26.75 15.61 1.50
CA GLY A 374 26.75 14.36 0.72
C GLY A 374 25.70 14.30 -0.40
N ASN A 375 24.84 15.31 -0.51
CA ASN A 375 23.82 15.45 -1.54
C ASN A 375 24.20 16.52 -2.57
N THR A 376 23.47 16.54 -3.69
CA THR A 376 23.68 17.47 -4.80
C THR A 376 22.46 18.35 -5.00
N TYR A 377 22.64 19.66 -5.08
CA TYR A 377 21.56 20.66 -5.09
C TYR A 377 21.65 21.62 -6.28
N ASN A 378 20.49 22.03 -6.76
CA ASN A 378 20.34 23.26 -7.54
C ASN A 378 20.00 24.42 -6.60
N VAL A 379 20.74 25.53 -6.74
CA VAL A 379 20.59 26.74 -5.91
C VAL A 379 19.76 27.76 -6.67
N TRP A 380 18.54 28.01 -6.21
CA TRP A 380 17.60 28.94 -6.80
C TRP A 380 17.65 30.30 -6.11
N THR A 381 17.62 31.37 -6.91
CA THR A 381 17.59 32.76 -6.43
C THR A 381 16.51 33.56 -7.17
N ILE A 382 16.04 34.64 -6.56
CA ILE A 382 15.04 35.54 -7.15
C ILE A 382 15.54 36.97 -7.16
N GLY A 383 15.78 37.53 -8.36
CA GLY A 383 16.26 38.90 -8.55
C GLY A 383 17.47 39.26 -7.68
N ASN A 384 17.44 40.43 -7.05
CA ASN A 384 18.47 40.89 -6.09
C ASN A 384 18.05 40.65 -4.64
N SER A 385 17.16 39.68 -4.38
CA SER A 385 16.69 39.39 -3.02
C SER A 385 17.81 38.80 -2.15
N SER A 386 17.61 38.87 -0.84
CA SER A 386 18.46 38.26 0.18
C SER A 386 18.04 36.81 0.49
N VAL A 387 17.46 36.09 -0.47
CA VAL A 387 17.05 34.69 -0.27
C VAL A 387 17.58 33.78 -1.37
N GLU A 388 17.74 32.51 -1.01
CA GLU A 388 17.96 31.41 -1.93
C GLU A 388 17.31 30.11 -1.43
N LEU A 389 17.08 29.18 -2.35
CA LEU A 389 16.52 27.87 -2.06
C LEU A 389 17.44 26.80 -2.62
N LEU A 390 17.91 25.89 -1.77
CA LEU A 390 18.67 24.73 -2.20
C LEU A 390 17.68 23.58 -2.38
N VAL A 391 17.55 23.09 -3.61
CA VAL A 391 16.67 21.96 -3.93
C VAL A 391 17.52 20.79 -4.36
N GLU A 392 17.41 19.66 -3.65
CA GLU A 392 18.12 18.44 -3.99
C GLU A 392 17.74 17.99 -5.41
N ASN A 393 18.73 17.56 -6.20
CA ASN A 393 18.57 17.27 -7.62
C ASN A 393 17.59 16.12 -7.91
N THR A 394 17.27 15.29 -6.93
CA THR A 394 16.26 14.23 -7.00
C THR A 394 14.83 14.76 -6.96
N VAL A 395 14.61 15.98 -6.44
CA VAL A 395 13.29 16.59 -6.29
C VAL A 395 12.91 17.32 -7.59
N ASN A 396 11.71 17.01 -8.11
CA ASN A 396 11.15 17.71 -9.26
C ASN A 396 10.80 19.17 -8.89
N THR A 397 11.26 20.14 -9.68
CA THR A 397 10.99 21.56 -9.43
C THR A 397 9.99 22.12 -10.43
N ILE A 398 8.93 22.77 -9.93
CA ILE A 398 7.92 23.47 -10.73
C ILE A 398 7.90 24.94 -10.32
N ILE A 399 7.91 25.85 -11.30
CA ILE A 399 7.73 27.29 -11.08
C ILE A 399 6.27 27.66 -11.37
N MET A 400 5.60 28.31 -10.43
CA MET A 400 4.15 28.67 -10.51
C MET A 400 3.87 30.15 -10.72
#